data_AF-A0A7X6HTP8-F1
#
_entry.id   AF-A0A7X6HTP8-F1
#
_cell.length_a   1.000
_cell.length_b   1.000
_cell.length_c   1.000
_cell.angle_alpha   90.00
_cell.angle_beta   90.00
_cell.angle_gamma   90.00
#
_symmetry.space_group_name_H-M   'P 1'
#
loop_
_entity.id
_entity.type
_entity.pdbx_description
1 polymer ?
#
loop_
_entity_poly.entity_id
_entity_poly.type
_entity_poly.pdbx_seq_one_letter_code
_entity_poly.pdbx_strand_id
1 'polypeptide(L)'
;MRNITASTSQEYDNLADEIRVKAVVAVAITWKDDPETLPLLKQLAQYDDNSDVRCTAVQQIARGWKDDPETLPMLKERVRSDDNWPCAKSSS
;
A
#
# COMPACT_ATOMS: atom_id res chain seq x y z
N MET A 1 -5.42 8.73 -34.04
CA MET A 1 -3.98 8.91 -33.77
C MET A 1 -3.78 8.80 -32.27
N ARG A 2 -2.90 7.90 -31.78
CA ARG A 2 -2.56 7.82 -30.35
C ARG A 2 -1.57 8.95 -30.04
N ASN A 3 -1.87 9.75 -29.02
CA ASN A 3 -1.03 10.89 -28.63
C ASN A 3 0.20 10.36 -27.86
N ILE A 4 1.38 10.43 -28.48
CA ILE A 4 2.60 9.76 -28.00
C ILE A 4 3.07 10.33 -26.65
N THR A 5 2.85 11.61 -26.38
CA THR A 5 3.26 12.29 -25.14
C THR A 5 2.46 11.84 -23.91
N ALA A 6 1.17 11.59 -24.07
CA ALA A 6 0.33 11.03 -23.01
C ALA A 6 0.70 9.56 -22.71
N SER A 7 1.12 8.81 -23.74
CA SER A 7 1.55 7.42 -23.59
C SER A 7 2.83 7.29 -22.78
N THR A 8 3.82 8.16 -23.01
CA THR A 8 5.08 8.11 -22.24
C THR A 8 4.89 8.55 -20.79
N SER A 9 4.08 9.59 -20.53
CA SER A 9 3.81 10.04 -19.15
C SER A 9 3.11 8.97 -18.32
N GLN A 10 2.09 8.32 -18.88
CA GLN A 10 1.38 7.25 -18.20
C GLN A 10 2.29 6.04 -17.90
N GLU A 11 3.21 5.72 -18.81
CA GLU A 11 4.15 4.62 -18.65
C GLU A 11 5.19 4.93 -17.55
N TYR A 12 5.61 6.19 -17.42
CA TYR A 12 6.43 6.65 -16.29
C TYR A 12 5.68 6.60 -14.96
N ASP A 13 4.42 7.05 -14.92
CA ASP A 13 3.60 7.03 -13.70
C ASP A 13 3.40 5.59 -13.22
N ASN A 14 3.10 4.66 -14.14
CA ASN A 14 2.97 3.24 -13.84
C ASN A 14 4.27 2.65 -13.27
N LEU A 15 5.42 2.99 -13.87
CA LEU A 15 6.72 2.51 -13.38
C LEU A 15 7.03 3.08 -11.98
N ALA A 16 6.71 4.35 -11.74
CA ALA A 16 6.88 4.97 -10.44
C ALA A 16 6.04 4.25 -9.38
N ASP A 17 4.79 3.90 -9.70
CA ASP A 17 3.88 3.15 -8.83
C ASP A 17 4.41 1.74 -8.53
N GLU A 18 4.92 1.02 -9.54
CA GLU A 18 5.58 -0.29 -9.34
C GLU A 18 6.79 -0.20 -8.41
N ILE A 19 7.60 0.84 -8.55
CA ILE A 19 8.76 1.09 -7.69
C ILE A 19 8.29 1.37 -6.26
N ARG A 20 7.24 2.20 -6.07
CA ARG A 20 6.69 2.47 -4.75
C ARG A 20 6.17 1.20 -4.08
N VAL A 21 5.44 0.35 -4.79
CA VAL A 21 4.99 -0.96 -4.27
C VAL A 21 6.17 -1.79 -3.78
N LYS A 22 7.23 -1.92 -4.58
CA LYS A 22 8.44 -2.67 -4.18
C LYS A 22 9.15 -2.03 -2.99
N ALA A 23 9.22 -0.70 -2.94
CA ALA A 23 9.81 0.02 -1.83
C ALA A 23 9.05 -0.21 -0.52
N VAL A 24 7.71 -0.20 -0.55
CA VAL A 24 6.88 -0.51 0.63
C VAL A 24 7.19 -1.91 1.17
N VAL A 25 7.29 -2.91 0.30
CA VAL A 25 7.66 -4.27 0.71
C VAL A 25 9.06 -4.29 1.31
N ALA A 26 10.04 -3.66 0.67
CA ALA A 26 11.43 -3.62 1.14
C ALA A 26 11.55 -2.94 2.52
N VAL A 27 10.86 -1.81 2.71
CA VAL A 27 10.81 -1.07 3.97
C VAL A 27 10.24 -1.94 5.09
N ALA A 28 9.08 -2.55 4.84
CA ALA A 28 8.38 -3.38 5.82
C ALA A 28 9.18 -4.61 6.27
N ILE A 29 9.94 -5.22 5.36
CA ILE A 29 10.71 -6.43 5.65
C ILE A 29 12.05 -6.07 6.32
N THR A 30 12.76 -5.07 5.79
CA THR A 30 14.16 -4.82 6.17
C THR A 30 14.28 -3.95 7.41
N TRP A 31 13.36 -3.00 7.61
CA TRP A 31 13.36 -2.07 8.75
C TRP A 31 12.17 -2.32 9.68
N LYS A 32 11.77 -3.58 9.82
CA LYS A 32 10.59 -3.97 10.60
C LYS A 32 10.58 -3.44 12.04
N ASP A 33 11.74 -3.43 12.68
CA ASP A 33 11.90 -3.02 14.08
C ASP A 33 12.23 -1.53 14.23
N ASP A 34 12.35 -0.81 13.10
CA ASP A 34 12.46 0.64 13.12
C ASP A 34 11.11 1.26 13.55
N PRO A 35 11.09 2.14 14.56
CA PRO A 35 9.87 2.70 15.10
C PRO A 35 9.09 3.57 14.09
N GLU A 36 9.72 4.05 13.02
CA GLU A 36 9.06 4.87 11.98
C GLU A 36 8.39 4.02 10.90
N THR A 37 8.73 2.73 10.80
CA THR A 37 8.19 1.84 9.75
C THR A 37 6.68 1.65 9.85
N LEU A 38 6.15 1.29 11.02
CA LEU A 38 4.70 1.10 11.17
C LEU A 38 3.90 2.40 10.94
N PRO A 39 4.30 3.56 11.50
CA PRO A 39 3.67 4.85 11.19
C PRO A 39 3.65 5.17 9.68
N LEU A 40 4.77 4.97 8.98
CA LEU A 40 4.85 5.19 7.53
C LEU A 40 3.88 4.28 6.77
N LEU A 41 3.85 2.99 7.09
CA LEU A 41 2.93 2.05 6.46
C LEU A 41 1.47 2.41 6.72
N LYS A 42 1.12 2.86 7.94
CA LYS A 42 -0.24 3.33 8.28
C LYS A 42 -0.63 4.54 7.42
N GLN A 43 0.27 5.50 7.23
CA GLN A 43 0.04 6.66 6.36
C GLN A 43 -0.19 6.25 4.90
N LEU A 44 0.67 5.37 4.37
CA LEU A 44 0.54 4.86 3.01
C LEU A 44 -0.77 4.08 2.80
N ALA A 45 -1.14 3.22 3.75
CA ALA A 45 -2.40 2.49 3.75
C ALA A 45 -3.64 3.40 3.77
N GLN A 46 -3.49 4.62 4.30
CA GLN A 46 -4.60 5.55 4.48
C GLN A 46 -4.73 6.57 3.34
N TYR A 47 -3.62 7.07 2.82
CA TYR A 47 -3.59 8.29 2.01
C TYR A 47 -2.84 8.20 0.68
N ASP A 48 -2.13 7.10 0.36
CA ASP A 48 -1.46 7.02 -0.95
C ASP A 48 -2.52 7.01 -2.07
N ASP A 49 -2.30 7.78 -3.14
CA ASP A 49 -3.25 7.89 -4.24
C ASP A 49 -3.37 6.58 -5.03
N ASN A 50 -2.29 5.79 -5.10
CA ASN A 50 -2.27 4.53 -5.82
C ASN A 50 -2.82 3.38 -4.93
N SER A 51 -3.85 2.69 -5.43
CA SER A 51 -4.50 1.60 -4.71
C SER A 51 -3.58 0.40 -4.43
N ASP A 52 -2.65 0.08 -5.33
CA ASP A 52 -1.72 -1.04 -5.15
C ASP A 52 -0.72 -0.73 -4.02
N VAL A 53 -0.29 0.53 -3.89
CA VAL A 53 0.53 0.98 -2.77
C VAL A 53 -0.24 0.88 -1.45
N ARG A 54 -1.49 1.39 -1.40
CA ARG A 54 -2.35 1.26 -0.21
C ARG A 54 -2.55 -0.20 0.18
N CYS A 55 -2.86 -1.06 -0.79
CA CYS A 55 -3.08 -2.48 -0.58
C CYS A 55 -1.83 -3.20 -0.09
N THR A 56 -0.69 -2.90 -0.69
CA THR A 56 0.59 -3.47 -0.27
C THR A 56 0.90 -3.08 1.17
N ALA A 57 0.72 -1.81 1.54
CA ALA A 57 0.93 -1.35 2.90
C ALA A 57 0.01 -2.09 3.90
N VAL A 58 -1.29 -2.23 3.59
CA VAL A 58 -2.23 -3.00 4.44
C VAL A 58 -1.80 -4.46 4.61
N GLN A 59 -1.40 -5.12 3.52
CA GLN A 59 -0.93 -6.52 3.58
C GLN A 59 0.32 -6.66 4.45
N GLN A 60 1.28 -5.73 4.31
CA GLN A 60 2.50 -5.75 5.14
C GLN A 60 2.18 -5.50 6.61
N ILE A 61 1.29 -4.55 6.93
CA ILE A 61 0.83 -4.31 8.31
C ILE A 61 0.21 -5.58 8.90
N ALA A 62 -0.73 -6.21 8.18
CA ALA A 62 -1.41 -7.41 8.64
C ALA A 62 -0.47 -8.60 8.90
N ARG A 63 0.60 -8.74 8.08
CA ARG A 63 1.59 -9.80 8.23
C ARG A 63 2.60 -9.51 9.34
N GLY A 64 3.06 -8.27 9.44
CA GLY A 64 4.16 -7.89 10.32
C GLY A 64 3.72 -7.46 11.72
N TRP A 65 2.58 -6.80 11.88
CA TRP A 65 2.21 -6.11 13.12
C TRP A 65 0.88 -6.61 13.70
N LYS A 66 0.57 -7.89 13.51
CA LYS A 66 -0.66 -8.51 14.06
C LYS A 66 -0.85 -8.35 15.57
N ASP A 67 0.23 -8.19 16.32
CA ASP A 67 0.24 -8.05 17.78
C ASP A 67 0.21 -6.57 18.23
N ASP A 68 0.31 -5.62 17.28
CA ASP A 68 0.11 -4.19 17.56
C ASP A 68 -1.39 -3.93 17.82
N PRO A 69 -1.75 -3.29 18.95
CA PRO A 69 -3.14 -3.14 19.36
C PRO A 69 -3.98 -2.29 18.39
N GLU A 70 -3.36 -1.43 17.58
CA GLU A 70 -4.06 -0.59 16.60
C GLU A 70 -4.25 -1.27 15.24
N THR A 71 -3.55 -2.37 14.98
CA THR A 71 -3.62 -3.07 13.68
C THR A 71 -5.02 -3.58 13.39
N LEU A 72 -5.64 -4.32 14.31
CA LEU A 72 -6.99 -4.87 14.08
C LEU A 72 -8.06 -3.77 13.94
N PRO A 73 -8.11 -2.71 14.78
CA PRO A 73 -8.99 -1.57 14.58
C PRO A 73 -8.83 -0.92 13.19
N MET A 74 -7.60 -0.64 12.77
CA MET A 74 -7.30 -0.03 11.47
C MET A 74 -7.80 -0.91 10.32
N LEU A 75 -7.53 -2.22 10.35
CA LEU A 75 -7.99 -3.15 9.31
C LEU A 75 -9.52 -3.21 9.22
N LYS A 76 -10.24 -3.18 10.35
CA LYS A 76 -11.71 -3.12 10.37
C LYS A 76 -12.25 -1.83 9.77
N GLU A 77 -11.57 -0.71 9.99
CA GLU A 77 -11.94 0.57 9.37
C GLU A 77 -11.78 0.48 7.85
N ARG A 78 -10.65 -0.04 7.37
CA ARG A 78 -10.37 -0.21 5.92
C ARG A 78 -11.44 -1.05 5.21
N VAL A 79 -11.90 -2.13 5.84
CA VAL A 79 -12.97 -2.98 5.28
C VAL A 79 -14.32 -2.26 5.22
N ARG A 80 -14.61 -1.34 6.15
CA ARG A 80 -15.90 -0.62 6.21
C ARG A 80 -15.96 0.61 5.32
N SER A 81 -14.83 1.28 5.13
CA SER A 81 -14.77 2.57 4.43
C SER A 81 -14.72 2.43 2.91
N ASP A 82 -14.58 1.23 2.37
CA ASP A 82 -14.33 1.03 0.95
C ASP A 82 -15.34 0.02 0.38
N ASP A 83 -16.46 0.54 -0.14
CA ASP A 83 -17.53 -0.22 -0.80
C ASP A 83 -17.02 -1.03 -2.02
N ASN A 84 -15.79 -0.78 -2.46
CA ASN A 84 -15.07 -1.55 -3.48
C ASN A 84 -13.58 -1.72 -3.10
N TRP A 85 -13.31 -2.22 -1.89
CA TRP A 85 -11.95 -2.47 -1.38
C TRP A 85 -11.11 -3.32 -2.36
N PRO A 86 -10.14 -2.74 -3.09
CA PRO A 86 -9.37 -3.45 -4.11
C PRO A 86 -8.54 -4.59 -3.51
N CYS A 87 -8.13 -4.46 -2.24
CA CYS A 87 -7.22 -5.38 -1.58
C CYS A 87 -7.90 -6.64 -1.04
N ALA A 88 -9.23 -6.77 -1.12
CA ALA A 88 -9.95 -8.00 -0.74
C ALA A 88 -9.68 -9.16 -1.71
N LYS A 89 -9.27 -8.86 -2.95
CA LYS A 89 -9.10 -9.86 -4.02
C LYS A 89 -7.70 -10.49 -4.09
N SER A 90 -6.74 -10.00 -3.32
CA SER A 90 -5.33 -10.41 -3.40
C SER A 90 -4.90 -11.42 -2.33
N SER A 91 -5.87 -12.06 -1.66
CA SER A 91 -5.64 -13.23 -0.80
C SER A 91 -6.04 -14.50 -1.55
N SER A 92 -5.18 -14.96 -2.46
CA SER A 92 -5.28 -16.26 -3.13
C SER A 92 -3.93 -16.96 -3.07
#